data_AF-A0A8T1BQ83-F1
#
_entry.id   AF-A0A8T1BQ83-F1
#
_cell.length_a   1.000
_cell.length_b   1.000
_cell.length_c   1.000
_cell.angle_alpha   90.00
_cell.angle_beta   90.00
_cell.angle_gamma   90.00
#
_symmetry.space_group_name_H-M   'P 1'
#
loop_
_entity.id
_entity.type
_entity.pdbx_description
1 polymer ?
#
loop_
_entity_poly.entity_id
_entity_poly.type
_entity_poly.pdbx_seq_one_letter_code
_entity_poly.pdbx_strand_id
1 'polypeptide(L)'
;MPNRKLQKRLSELRYVMSHIEKDTASKDALSSEQTIEEATQIFLDCADSVAGDQTTGHSRKRRCGQLSWATVGKLLRKKHKTT
;
A
#
# COMPACT_ATOMS: atom_id res chain seq x y z
N MET A 1 -12.67 25.37 0.35
CA MET A 1 -12.17 24.53 -0.76
C MET A 1 -11.12 23.56 -0.22
N PRO A 2 -11.24 22.24 -0.42
CA PRO A 2 -10.24 21.30 0.07
C PRO A 2 -8.88 21.58 -0.59
N ASN A 3 -7.81 21.59 0.20
CA ASN A 3 -6.46 21.86 -0.31
C ASN A 3 -6.03 20.76 -1.32
N ARG A 4 -5.59 21.15 -2.52
CA ARG A 4 -5.12 20.24 -3.58
C ARG A 4 -4.07 19.24 -3.09
N LYS A 5 -3.20 19.64 -2.15
CA LYS A 5 -2.19 18.75 -1.54
C LYS A 5 -2.84 17.64 -0.69
N LEU A 6 -3.88 17.96 0.07
CA LEU A 6 -4.61 16.99 0.88
C LEU A 6 -5.38 16.02 0.00
N GLN A 7 -6.07 16.51 -1.04
CA GLN A 7 -6.77 15.66 -2.01
C GLN A 7 -5.83 14.63 -2.65
N LYS A 8 -4.62 15.06 -3.04
CA LYS A 8 -3.62 14.15 -3.59
C LYS A 8 -3.17 13.09 -2.60
N ARG A 9 -2.90 13.47 -1.33
CA ARG A 9 -2.53 12.51 -0.28
C ARG A 9 -3.65 11.49 0.00
N LEU A 10 -4.91 11.93 0.03
CA LEU A 10 -6.06 11.04 0.19
C LEU A 10 -6.21 10.09 -1.00
N SER A 11 -6.00 10.57 -2.23
CA SER A 11 -6.02 9.73 -3.42
C SER A 11 -4.90 8.69 -3.43
N GLU A 12 -3.70 9.06 -2.96
CA GLU A 12 -2.57 8.12 -2.78
C GLU A 12 -2.89 7.07 -1.71
N LEU A 13 -3.47 7.46 -0.57
CA LEU A 13 -3.87 6.55 0.49
C LEU A 13 -4.95 5.56 0.01
N ARG A 14 -6.02 6.05 -0.62
CA ARG A 14 -7.09 5.21 -1.17
C ARG A 14 -6.57 4.19 -2.18
N TYR A 15 -5.59 4.59 -2.99
CA TYR A 15 -4.98 3.68 -3.96
C TYR A 15 -4.21 2.54 -3.28
N VAL A 16 -3.39 2.85 -2.26
CA VAL A 16 -2.68 1.82 -1.49
C VAL A 16 -3.67 0.89 -0.79
N MET A 17 -4.67 1.43 -0.10
CA MET A 17 -5.69 0.62 0.58
C MET A 17 -6.44 -0.29 -0.39
N SER A 18 -6.85 0.22 -1.56
CA SER A 18 -7.55 -0.59 -2.56
C SER A 18 -6.73 -1.77 -3.10
N HIS A 19 -5.40 -1.69 -3.01
CA HIS A 19 -4.52 -2.80 -3.41
C HIS A 19 -4.45 -3.85 -2.31
N ILE A 20 -4.36 -3.42 -1.06
CA ILE A 20 -4.41 -4.31 0.10
C ILE A 20 -5.75 -5.02 0.15
N GLU A 21 -6.87 -4.31 -0.03
CA GLU A 21 -8.22 -4.89 -0.08
C GLU A 21 -8.40 -5.93 -1.20
N LYS A 22 -7.71 -5.76 -2.34
CA LYS A 22 -7.73 -6.77 -3.41
C LYS A 22 -6.91 -8.00 -3.05
N ASP A 23 -5.80 -7.82 -2.36
CA ASP A 23 -4.95 -8.93 -1.89
C ASP A 23 -5.60 -9.69 -0.73
N THR A 24 -6.37 -9.01 0.13
CA THR A 24 -7.16 -9.67 1.18
C THR A 24 -8.35 -10.43 0.59
N ALA A 25 -9.02 -9.86 -0.43
CA ALA A 25 -10.10 -10.52 -1.14
C ALA A 25 -9.63 -11.76 -1.91
N SER A 26 -8.43 -11.73 -2.51
CA SER A 26 -7.87 -12.92 -3.20
C SER A 26 -7.51 -14.06 -2.25
N LYS A 27 -7.24 -13.74 -0.98
CA LYS A 27 -6.95 -14.71 0.09
C LYS A 27 -8.20 -15.18 0.85
N ASP A 28 -9.39 -14.73 0.46
CA ASP A 28 -10.67 -14.98 1.13
C ASP A 28 -10.64 -14.67 2.64
N ALA A 29 -9.83 -13.66 3.01
CA ALA A 29 -9.52 -13.36 4.41
C ALA A 29 -10.50 -12.36 5.05
N LEU A 30 -11.49 -11.85 4.30
CA LEU A 30 -12.45 -10.86 4.77
C LEU A 30 -13.74 -11.52 5.25
N SER A 31 -13.99 -11.46 6.56
CA SER A 31 -15.24 -11.84 7.21
C SER A 31 -15.99 -10.58 7.65
N SER A 32 -17.32 -10.62 7.63
CA SER A 32 -18.17 -9.48 8.03
C SER A 32 -18.06 -9.13 9.52
N GLU A 33 -17.67 -10.09 10.35
CA GLU A 33 -17.40 -9.92 11.77
C GLU A 33 -15.92 -10.19 12.00
N GLN A 34 -15.12 -9.12 12.05
CA GLN A 34 -13.71 -9.20 12.41
C GLN A 34 -13.43 -8.25 13.56
N THR A 35 -12.64 -8.73 14.50
CA THR A 35 -12.04 -7.91 15.55
C THR A 35 -10.99 -6.97 14.94
N ILE A 36 -10.65 -5.92 15.68
CA ILE A 36 -9.62 -4.96 15.25
C ILE A 36 -8.26 -5.68 15.10
N GLU A 37 -7.99 -6.63 15.98
CA GLU A 37 -6.79 -7.45 16.00
C GLU A 37 -6.70 -8.32 14.74
N GLU A 38 -7.77 -9.01 14.37
CA GLU A 38 -7.84 -9.81 13.13
C GLU A 38 -7.65 -8.94 11.89
N ALA A 39 -8.35 -7.80 11.82
CA ALA A 39 -8.20 -6.87 10.70
C ALA A 39 -6.75 -6.32 10.60
N THR A 40 -6.10 -6.09 11.74
CA THR A 40 -4.70 -5.66 11.79
C THR A 40 -3.76 -6.76 11.31
N GLN A 41 -4.00 -8.01 11.71
CA GLN A 41 -3.19 -9.14 11.27
C GLN A 41 -3.33 -9.38 9.76
N ILE A 42 -4.55 -9.36 9.25
CA ILE A 42 -4.84 -9.47 7.81
C ILE A 42 -4.14 -8.36 7.02
N PHE A 43 -4.12 -7.14 7.56
CA PHE A 43 -3.39 -6.04 6.97
C PHE A 43 -1.87 -6.30 6.92
N LEU A 44 -1.28 -6.80 8.01
CA LEU A 44 0.15 -7.14 8.06
C LEU A 44 0.49 -8.25 7.05
N ASP A 45 -0.35 -9.27 6.95
CA ASP A 45 -0.18 -10.39 6.02
C ASP A 45 -0.31 -9.95 4.54
N CYS A 46 -0.96 -8.82 4.29
CA CYS A 46 -1.12 -8.23 2.97
C CYS A 46 -0.22 -7.01 2.74
N ALA A 47 0.61 -6.62 3.71
CA ALA A 47 1.50 -5.46 3.59
C ALA A 47 2.53 -5.63 2.47
N ASP A 48 2.92 -6.87 2.18
CA ASP A 48 3.85 -7.20 1.09
C ASP A 48 3.29 -6.88 -0.31
N SER A 49 1.95 -6.87 -0.48
CA SER A 49 1.30 -6.53 -1.76
C SER A 49 1.60 -5.10 -2.22
N VAL A 50 1.91 -4.22 -1.27
CA VAL A 50 2.26 -2.81 -1.52
C VAL A 50 3.73 -2.53 -1.23
N ALA A 51 4.53 -3.54 -0.90
CA ALA A 51 5.95 -3.39 -0.68
C ALA A 51 6.64 -2.91 -1.96
N GLY A 52 7.40 -1.82 -1.84
CA GLY A 52 8.29 -1.37 -2.90
C GLY A 52 9.52 -2.26 -3.00
N ASP A 53 10.12 -2.34 -4.20
CA ASP A 53 11.32 -3.14 -4.40
C ASP A 53 12.42 -2.77 -3.40
N GLN A 54 13.11 -3.79 -2.88
CA GLN A 54 14.14 -3.64 -1.84
C GLN A 54 15.36 -2.85 -2.34
N THR A 55 15.55 -2.79 -3.65
CA THR A 55 16.63 -2.05 -4.30
C THR A 55 16.08 -0.89 -5.13
N THR A 56 16.90 0.13 -5.29
CA THR A 56 16.68 1.20 -6.27
C THR A 56 17.19 0.76 -7.64
N GLY A 57 16.89 1.53 -8.70
CA GLY A 57 17.40 1.25 -10.04
C GLY A 57 18.93 1.28 -10.18
N HIS A 58 19.65 1.78 -9.17
CA HIS A 58 21.12 1.74 -9.08
C HIS A 58 21.63 0.68 -8.09
N SER A 59 20.83 -0.36 -7.82
CA SER A 59 21.14 -1.48 -6.92
C SER A 59 21.45 -1.08 -5.46
N ARG A 60 21.14 0.15 -5.05
CA ARG A 60 21.28 0.59 -3.66
C ARG A 60 20.07 0.14 -2.84
N LYS A 61 20.29 -0.32 -1.61
CA LYS A 61 19.25 -0.69 -0.65
C LYS A 61 18.27 0.47 -0.44
N ARG A 62 16.98 0.20 -0.56
CA ARG A 62 15.90 1.16 -0.32
C ARG A 62 15.48 1.08 1.16
N ARG A 63 15.24 2.22 1.79
CA ARG A 63 14.82 2.31 3.19
C ARG A 63 13.30 2.09 3.32
N CYS A 64 12.83 0.88 3.01
CA CYS A 64 11.40 0.58 2.88
C CYS A 64 10.60 0.87 4.18
N GLY A 65 11.15 0.57 5.36
CA GLY A 65 10.49 0.82 6.65
C GLY A 65 10.39 2.28 7.11
N GLN A 66 10.96 3.23 6.36
CA GLN A 66 10.90 4.66 6.66
C GLN A 66 10.10 5.45 5.62
N LEU A 67 9.50 4.76 4.64
CA LEU A 67 8.74 5.43 3.58
C LEU A 67 7.36 5.82 4.09
N SER A 68 6.97 7.05 3.80
CA SER A 68 5.57 7.47 3.99
C SER A 68 4.66 6.74 3.00
N TRP A 69 3.41 6.51 3.39
CA TRP A 69 2.36 5.92 2.54
C TRP A 69 2.24 6.61 1.16
N ALA A 70 2.37 7.93 1.13
CA ALA A 70 2.40 8.71 -0.11
C ALA A 70 3.52 8.29 -1.07
N THR A 71 4.69 7.94 -0.52
CA THR A 71 5.85 7.49 -1.29
C THR A 71 5.65 6.06 -1.77
N VAL A 72 5.13 5.18 -0.92
CA VAL A 72 4.76 3.80 -1.27
C VAL A 72 3.79 3.79 -2.45
N GLY A 73 2.68 4.53 -2.35
CA GLY A 73 1.68 4.62 -3.41
C GLY A 73 2.24 5.16 -4.74
N LYS A 74 3.16 6.13 -4.70
CA LYS A 74 3.83 6.63 -5.92
C LYS A 74 4.72 5.58 -6.55
N LEU A 75 5.48 4.81 -5.76
CA LEU A 75 6.35 3.76 -6.26
C LEU A 75 5.52 2.63 -6.89
N LEU A 76 4.45 2.23 -6.23
CA LEU A 76 3.51 1.22 -6.73
C LEU A 76 2.91 1.62 -8.09
N ARG A 77 2.46 2.88 -8.22
CA ARG A 77 1.98 3.41 -9.52
C ARG A 77 3.05 3.41 -10.60
N LYS A 78 4.31 3.69 -10.26
CA LYS A 78 5.42 3.66 -11.22
C LYS A 78 5.67 2.23 -11.71
N LYS A 79 5.69 1.26 -10.79
CA LYS A 79 5.83 -0.17 -11.11
C LYS A 79 4.79 -0.61 -12.12
N HIS A 80 3.51 -0.34 -11.85
CA HIS A 80 2.39 -0.67 -12.75
C HIS A 80 2.37 0.06 -14.11
N LYS A 81 3.15 1.14 -14.29
CA LYS A 81 3.32 1.79 -15.59
C LYS A 81 4.45 1.22 -16.42
N THR A 82 5.35 0.48 -15.76
CA THR A 82 6.57 -0.05 -16.38
C THR A 82 6.41 -1.53 -16.73
N THR A 83 5.45 -2.21 -16.08
CA THR A 83 4.89 -3.51 -16.48
C THR A 83 3.83 -3.30 -17.55
#